data_AF-A0A0J6IMT9-F1
#
_entry.id   AF-A0A0J6IMT9-F1
#
_cell.length_a   1.000
_cell.length_b   1.000
_cell.length_c   1.000
_cell.angle_alpha   90.00
_cell.angle_beta   90.00
_cell.angle_gamma   90.00
#
_symmetry.space_group_name_H-M   'P 1'
#
loop_
_entity.id
_entity.type
_entity.pdbx_description
1 polymer ?
#
loop_
_entity_poly.entity_id
_entity_poly.type
_entity_poly.pdbx_seq_one_letter_code
_entity_poly.pdbx_strand_id
1 'polypeptide(L)'
;MVVDNFAGSTTDGHTQPHSNISLIKYRDSVTKGKTNMADLALGTKASITPHITSDGRISLRFNVDYVELEKMETVKVGNFTIDQPRTGGFKHAATDILASGEKREYKDLDNGAEYIYTVSATKQ
;
A
#
# COMPACT_ATOMS: atom_id res chain seq x y z
N MET A 1 -12.29 4.84 8.38
CA MET A 1 -12.49 3.46 7.88
C MET A 1 -11.15 2.77 7.90
N VAL A 2 -11.05 1.51 8.34
CA VAL A 2 -9.79 0.76 8.27
C VAL A 2 -9.64 0.24 6.85
N VAL A 3 -8.55 0.61 6.17
CA VAL A 3 -8.27 0.23 4.79
C VAL A 3 -7.62 -1.15 4.70
N ASP A 4 -6.71 -1.46 5.63
CA ASP A 4 -6.02 -2.74 5.70
C ASP A 4 -5.50 -3.00 7.12
N ASN A 5 -5.26 -4.26 7.45
CA ASN A 5 -4.63 -4.68 8.71
C ASN A 5 -3.69 -5.85 8.45
N PHE A 6 -2.45 -5.71 8.91
CA PHE A 6 -1.42 -6.72 8.74
C PHE A 6 -0.71 -6.98 10.08
N ALA A 7 -0.53 -8.26 10.39
CA ALA A 7 0.22 -8.72 11.55
C ALA A 7 0.95 -10.01 11.20
N GLY A 8 2.09 -10.23 11.84
CA GLY A 8 2.70 -11.55 11.91
C GLY A 8 3.96 -11.56 12.77
N SER A 9 4.75 -12.61 12.59
CA SER A 9 5.98 -12.86 13.34
C SER A 9 7.15 -12.98 12.37
N THR A 10 8.26 -12.36 12.71
CA THR A 10 9.51 -12.40 11.96
C THR A 10 10.68 -12.39 12.93
N THR A 11 11.86 -12.77 12.45
CA THR A 11 13.12 -12.75 13.21
C THR A 11 13.80 -11.40 13.13
N ASP A 12 14.74 -11.16 14.04
CA ASP A 12 15.56 -9.95 14.09
C ASP A 12 16.24 -9.68 12.74
N GLY A 13 15.99 -8.51 12.18
CA GLY A 13 16.51 -8.06 10.88
C GLY A 13 15.89 -8.69 9.64
N HIS A 14 14.85 -9.50 9.79
CA HIS A 14 14.14 -10.08 8.65
C HIS A 14 12.90 -9.28 8.29
N THR A 15 12.86 -8.83 7.04
CA THR A 15 11.70 -8.13 6.47
C THR A 15 10.52 -9.07 6.31
N GLN A 16 9.39 -8.67 6.88
CA GLN A 16 8.10 -9.30 6.67
C GLN A 16 7.31 -8.51 5.60
N PRO A 17 7.11 -9.07 4.39
CA PRO A 17 6.30 -8.42 3.37
C PRO A 17 4.81 -8.63 3.63
N HIS A 18 4.00 -7.68 3.18
CA HIS A 18 2.55 -7.75 3.12
C HIS A 18 2.05 -7.30 1.75
N SER A 19 1.06 -7.99 1.22
CA SER A 19 0.44 -7.66 -0.06
C SER A 19 -1.03 -8.04 -0.04
N ASN A 20 -1.89 -7.03 -0.03
CA ASN A 20 -3.33 -7.17 -0.18
C ASN A 20 -3.75 -6.40 -1.44
N ILE A 21 -3.59 -7.06 -2.60
CA ILE A 21 -3.78 -6.44 -3.92
C ILE A 21 -4.91 -7.14 -4.67
N SER A 22 -5.81 -6.32 -5.19
CA SER A 22 -6.84 -6.70 -6.15
C SER A 22 -6.44 -6.23 -7.55
N LEU A 23 -6.76 -7.04 -8.56
CA LEU A 23 -6.54 -6.69 -9.97
C LEU A 23 -7.89 -6.42 -10.62
N ILE A 24 -8.04 -5.23 -11.21
CA ILE A 24 -9.20 -4.91 -12.03
C ILE A 24 -8.80 -4.86 -13.50
N LYS A 25 -9.61 -5.44 -14.37
CA LYS A 25 -9.40 -5.40 -15.82
C LYS A 25 -10.04 -4.17 -16.42
N TYR A 26 -9.33 -3.49 -17.32
CA TYR A 26 -9.86 -2.32 -18.03
C TYR A 26 -9.40 -2.30 -19.50
N ARG A 27 -10.13 -1.55 -20.34
CA ARG A 27 -9.84 -1.40 -21.78
C ARG A 27 -8.77 -0.34 -21.99
N ASP A 28 -7.51 -0.74 -22.02
CA ASP A 28 -6.38 0.18 -22.04
C ASP A 28 -6.20 0.91 -23.37
N SER A 29 -6.25 0.17 -24.48
CA SER A 29 -5.88 0.70 -25.78
C SER A 29 -6.56 -0.04 -26.93
N VAL A 30 -6.46 0.52 -28.13
CA VAL A 30 -6.97 -0.10 -29.36
C VAL A 30 -5.85 -0.19 -30.37
N THR A 31 -5.52 -1.41 -30.80
CA THR A 31 -4.48 -1.65 -31.79
C THR A 31 -5.04 -2.52 -32.90
N LYS A 32 -4.91 -2.08 -34.16
CA LYS A 32 -5.42 -2.81 -35.35
C LYS A 32 -6.90 -3.21 -35.24
N GLY A 33 -7.73 -2.32 -34.69
CA GLY A 33 -9.18 -2.54 -34.54
C GLY A 33 -9.56 -3.56 -33.46
N LYS A 34 -8.66 -3.85 -32.51
CA LYS A 34 -8.95 -4.71 -31.36
C LYS A 34 -8.67 -3.95 -30.07
N THR A 35 -9.57 -4.08 -29.11
CA THR A 35 -9.36 -3.57 -27.76
C THR A 35 -8.38 -4.46 -27.01
N ASN A 36 -7.35 -3.85 -26.45
CA ASN A 36 -6.42 -4.49 -25.53
C ASN A 36 -6.90 -4.29 -24.10
N MET A 37 -6.87 -5.37 -23.32
CA MET A 37 -7.17 -5.31 -21.89
C MET A 37 -5.86 -5.20 -21.10
N ALA A 38 -5.87 -4.43 -20.03
CA ALA A 38 -4.79 -4.38 -19.04
C ALA A 38 -5.35 -4.64 -17.64
N ASP A 39 -4.45 -4.97 -16.72
CA ASP A 39 -4.76 -5.14 -15.29
C ASP A 39 -4.26 -3.91 -14.53
N LEU A 40 -5.12 -3.32 -13.71
CA LEU A 40 -4.77 -2.30 -12.74
C LEU A 40 -4.72 -2.91 -11.34
N ALA A 41 -3.58 -2.78 -10.68
CA ALA A 41 -3.36 -3.25 -9.31
C ALA A 41 -3.77 -2.18 -8.29
N LEU A 42 -4.70 -2.53 -7.40
CA LEU A 42 -5.24 -1.68 -6.35
C LEU A 42 -5.13 -2.39 -5.00
N GLY A 43 -4.94 -1.64 -3.92
CA GLY A 43 -4.80 -2.13 -2.56
C GLY A 43 -3.44 -1.79 -1.96
N THR A 44 -3.01 -2.58 -0.98
CA THR A 44 -1.85 -2.26 -0.14
C THR A 44 -0.69 -3.19 -0.42
N LYS A 45 0.51 -2.63 -0.56
CA LYS A 45 1.78 -3.33 -0.35
C LYS A 45 2.48 -2.70 0.83
N ALA A 46 2.99 -3.52 1.74
CA ALA A 46 3.76 -3.02 2.86
C ALA A 46 4.93 -3.95 3.16
N SER A 47 5.90 -3.44 3.91
CA SER A 47 6.90 -4.29 4.53
C SER A 47 7.32 -3.74 5.87
N ILE A 48 7.70 -4.63 6.78
CA ILE A 48 8.13 -4.30 8.13
C ILE A 48 9.42 -5.06 8.42
N THR A 49 10.45 -4.37 8.88
CA THR A 49 11.75 -4.94 9.28
C THR A 49 12.03 -4.50 10.71
N PRO A 50 11.85 -5.39 11.70
CA PRO A 50 12.26 -5.10 13.07
C PRO A 50 13.74 -5.40 13.28
N HIS A 51 14.38 -4.61 14.13
CA HIS A 51 15.71 -4.85 14.64
C HIS A 51 15.75 -4.67 16.16
N ILE A 52 16.30 -5.65 16.89
CA ILE A 52 16.47 -5.55 18.35
C ILE A 52 17.74 -4.75 18.62
N THR A 53 17.60 -3.61 19.29
CA THR A 53 18.74 -2.76 19.66
C THR A 53 19.45 -3.31 20.89
N SER A 54 20.70 -2.88 21.13
CA SER A 54 21.52 -3.38 22.26
C SER A 54 20.92 -3.07 23.63
N ASP A 55 20.11 -2.02 23.74
CA ASP A 55 19.34 -1.64 24.94
C ASP A 55 18.00 -2.38 25.06
N GLY A 56 17.71 -3.33 24.15
CA GLY A 56 16.52 -4.19 24.19
C GLY A 56 15.24 -3.56 23.65
N ARG A 57 15.32 -2.37 23.03
CA ARG A 57 14.22 -1.76 22.27
C ARG A 57 14.12 -2.39 20.86
N ILE A 58 13.10 -1.98 20.11
CA ILE A 58 12.88 -2.45 18.74
C ILE A 58 12.98 -1.26 17.79
N SER A 59 14.02 -1.22 16.97
CA SER A 59 14.10 -0.35 15.80
C SER A 59 13.23 -0.94 14.69
N LEU A 60 12.11 -0.30 14.38
CA LEU A 60 11.16 -0.74 13.39
C LEU A 60 11.27 0.12 12.14
N ARG A 61 11.71 -0.48 11.03
CA ARG A 61 11.59 0.13 9.70
C ARG A 61 10.34 -0.41 9.03
N PHE A 62 9.53 0.46 8.44
CA PHE A 62 8.39 0.03 7.65
C PHE A 62 8.14 0.94 6.47
N ASN A 63 7.47 0.39 5.46
CA ASN A 63 6.95 1.14 4.33
C ASN A 63 5.59 0.60 3.94
N VAL A 64 4.73 1.50 3.45
CA VAL A 64 3.39 1.20 2.97
C VAL A 64 3.16 1.96 1.67
N ASP A 65 2.62 1.28 0.68
CA ASP A 65 2.19 1.79 -0.62
C ASP A 65 0.75 1.33 -0.83
N TYR A 66 -0.19 2.27 -0.75
CA TYR A 66 -1.60 2.01 -0.96
C TYR A 66 -2.05 2.73 -2.22
N VAL A 67 -2.78 2.00 -3.07
CA VAL A 67 -3.33 2.52 -4.31
C VAL A 67 -4.84 2.26 -4.33
N GLU A 68 -5.62 3.30 -4.59
CA GLU A 68 -7.06 3.17 -4.78
C GLU A 68 -7.51 3.74 -6.12
N LEU A 69 -8.62 3.22 -6.63
CA LEU A 69 -9.24 3.76 -7.84
C LEU A 69 -10.17 4.90 -7.43
N GLU A 70 -9.82 6.12 -7.81
CA GLU A 70 -10.67 7.29 -7.56
C GLU A 70 -11.79 7.38 -8.61
N LYS A 71 -11.46 7.10 -9.87
CA LYS A 71 -12.41 7.19 -10.98
C LYS A 71 -11.98 6.29 -12.13
N MET A 72 -12.95 5.71 -12.84
CA MET A 72 -12.76 5.03 -14.12
C MET A 72 -13.55 5.77 -15.18
N GLU A 73 -12.90 6.65 -15.94
CA GLU A 73 -13.56 7.33 -17.05
C GLU A 73 -13.52 6.45 -18.30
N THR A 74 -14.53 6.55 -19.16
CA THR A 74 -14.54 5.83 -20.44
C THR A 74 -14.62 6.84 -21.58
N VAL A 75 -13.71 6.71 -22.54
CA VAL A 75 -13.63 7.56 -23.74
C VAL A 75 -13.95 6.74 -24.98
N LYS A 76 -14.66 7.34 -25.93
CA LYS A 76 -14.96 6.73 -27.23
C LYS A 76 -13.91 7.17 -28.26
N VAL A 77 -13.28 6.20 -28.93
CA VAL A 77 -12.31 6.41 -30.00
C VAL A 77 -12.81 5.70 -31.25
N GLY A 78 -13.45 6.45 -32.15
CA GLY A 78 -14.16 5.87 -33.30
C GLY A 78 -15.29 4.95 -32.85
N ASN A 79 -15.22 3.67 -33.21
CA ASN A 79 -16.18 2.63 -32.80
C ASN A 79 -15.77 1.89 -31.52
N PHE A 80 -14.64 2.26 -30.91
CA PHE A 80 -14.11 1.58 -29.73
C PHE A 80 -14.30 2.43 -28.48
N THR A 81 -14.17 1.76 -27.33
CA THR A 81 -14.17 2.39 -26.01
C THR A 81 -12.88 2.01 -25.30
N ILE A 82 -12.27 3.01 -24.65
CA ILE A 82 -11.09 2.86 -23.80
C ILE A 82 -11.43 3.39 -22.41
N ASP A 83 -10.86 2.79 -21.39
CA ASP A 83 -11.01 3.19 -20.00
C ASP A 83 -9.74 3.93 -19.55
N GLN A 84 -9.92 5.02 -18.83
CA GLN A 84 -8.87 5.86 -18.28
C GLN A 84 -8.98 5.83 -16.76
N PRO A 85 -8.34 4.85 -16.09
CA PRO A 85 -8.31 4.79 -14.64
C PRO A 85 -7.53 5.97 -14.09
N ARG A 86 -8.12 6.67 -13.13
CA ARG A 86 -7.45 7.64 -12.27
C ARG A 86 -7.30 7.01 -10.88
N THR A 87 -6.06 6.82 -10.46
CA THR A 87 -5.72 6.28 -9.16
C THR A 87 -5.26 7.37 -8.21
N GLY A 88 -5.65 7.22 -6.95
CA GLY A 88 -5.09 7.93 -5.82
C GLY A 88 -4.40 6.94 -4.89
N GLY A 89 -4.12 7.38 -3.68
CA GLY A 89 -3.46 6.58 -2.66
C GLY A 89 -2.34 7.36 -1.99
N PHE A 90 -1.49 6.67 -1.26
CA PHE A 90 -0.40 7.28 -0.51
C PHE A 90 0.81 6.36 -0.48
N LYS A 91 1.97 6.94 -0.14
CA LYS A 91 3.18 6.19 0.21
C LYS A 91 3.79 6.74 1.48
N HIS A 92 4.05 5.87 2.44
CA HIS A 92 4.68 6.24 3.69
C HIS A 92 5.84 5.29 3.99
N ALA A 93 6.95 5.84 4.48
CA ALA A 93 8.07 5.05 4.97
C ALA A 93 8.68 5.74 6.18
N ALA A 94 8.88 4.98 7.26
CA ALA A 94 9.47 5.50 8.47
C ALA A 94 10.39 4.47 9.12
N THR A 95 11.23 4.96 10.01
CA THR A 95 12.08 4.16 10.90
C THR A 95 12.02 4.82 12.27
N ASP A 96 11.62 4.06 13.29
CA ASP A 96 11.50 4.56 14.66
C ASP A 96 11.89 3.48 15.67
N ILE A 97 12.25 3.88 16.89
CA ILE A 97 12.66 2.98 17.97
C ILE A 97 11.56 2.92 19.02
N LEU A 98 10.92 1.77 19.12
CA LEU A 98 9.77 1.51 20.00
C LEU A 98 10.19 0.64 21.19
N ALA A 99 9.59 0.87 22.35
CA ALA A 99 9.60 -0.14 23.41
C ALA A 99 8.79 -1.37 22.97
N SER A 100 9.09 -2.54 23.54
CA SER A 100 8.33 -3.76 23.24
C SER A 100 6.86 -3.58 23.62
N GLY A 101 5.95 -3.83 22.67
CA GLY A 101 4.51 -3.65 22.82
C GLY A 101 4.02 -2.21 22.67
N GLU A 102 4.92 -1.25 22.46
CA GLU A 102 4.54 0.14 22.23
C GLU A 102 3.81 0.29 20.89
N LYS A 103 2.74 1.09 20.90
CA LYS A 103 2.02 1.49 19.70
C LYS A 103 2.41 2.90 19.32
N ARG A 104 2.70 3.12 18.04
CA ARG A 104 2.99 4.43 17.48
C ARG A 104 2.06 4.74 16.32
N GLU A 105 1.53 5.95 16.33
CA GLU A 105 0.66 6.45 15.27
C GLU A 105 1.42 7.44 14.38
N TYR A 106 1.26 7.30 13.06
CA TYR A 106 1.74 8.21 12.04
C TYR A 106 0.55 8.74 11.27
N LYS A 107 0.56 10.05 11.02
CA LYS A 107 -0.47 10.72 10.26
C LYS A 107 0.15 11.35 9.02
N ASP A 108 -0.53 11.18 7.91
CA ASP A 108 -0.16 11.81 6.65
C ASP A 108 -1.40 12.44 6.01
N LEU A 109 -1.20 13.52 5.27
CA LEU A 109 -2.26 14.23 4.57
C LEU A 109 -1.91 14.25 3.09
N ASP A 110 -2.66 13.51 2.29
CA ASP A 110 -2.49 13.50 0.83
C ASP A 110 -3.82 13.78 0.14
N ASN A 111 -3.82 14.74 -0.78
CA ASN A 111 -4.99 15.20 -1.54
C ASN A 111 -6.27 15.46 -0.71
N GLY A 112 -6.11 15.94 0.54
CA GLY A 112 -7.22 16.24 1.44
C GLY A 112 -7.78 15.04 2.21
N ALA A 113 -7.22 13.85 2.00
CA ALA A 113 -7.46 12.66 2.81
C ALA A 113 -6.41 12.56 3.92
N GLU A 114 -6.85 12.29 5.16
CA GLU A 114 -5.96 11.95 6.28
C GLU A 114 -5.78 10.43 6.33
N TYR A 115 -4.53 9.99 6.28
CA TYR A 115 -4.16 8.60 6.43
C TYR A 115 -3.44 8.37 7.76
N ILE A 116 -3.86 7.33 8.48
CA ILE A 116 -3.38 7.02 9.82
C ILE A 116 -2.78 5.61 9.83
N TYR A 117 -1.53 5.48 10.25
CA TYR A 117 -0.85 4.20 10.45
C TYR A 117 -0.59 3.99 11.92
N THR A 118 -1.03 2.85 12.44
CA THR A 118 -0.60 2.40 13.76
C THR A 118 0.34 1.22 13.59
N VAL A 119 1.54 1.32 14.14
CA VAL A 119 2.51 0.22 14.17
C VAL A 119 2.83 -0.15 15.61
N SER A 120 3.09 -1.43 15.82
CA SER A 120 3.60 -1.96 17.08
C SER A 120 4.40 -3.21 16.82
N ALA A 121 5.42 -3.44 17.64
CA ALA A 121 6.18 -4.67 17.62
C ALA A 121 6.36 -5.17 19.05
N THR A 122 6.27 -6.49 19.24
CA THR A 122 6.46 -7.14 20.53
C THR A 122 7.55 -8.18 20.39
N LYS A 123 8.57 -8.09 21.25
CA LYS A 123 9.58 -9.15 21.37
C LYS A 123 8.94 -10.35 22.09
N GLN A 124 8.97 -11.53 21.46
CA GLN A 124 8.56 -12.79 22.09
C GLN A 124 9.72 -13.45 22.83
#